data_AF-A0A937PMW8-F1
#
_entry.id   AF-A0A937PMW8-F1
#
_cell.length_a   1.000
_cell.length_b   1.000
_cell.length_c   1.000
_cell.angle_alpha   90.00
_cell.angle_beta   90.00
_cell.angle_gamma   90.00
#
_symmetry.space_group_name_H-M   'P 1'
#
loop_
_entity.id
_entity.type
_entity.pdbx_description
1 polymer ?
#
loop_
_entity_poly.entity_id
_entity_poly.type
_entity_poly.pdbx_seq_one_letter_code
_entity_poly.pdbx_strand_id
1 'polypeptide(L)'
;MRSTVLCSVAAAMTAAMVLAAGLPVTAAEDQAAFEWPGFHGPRRDNHSPATGLLKAWPEGGPPLVWSVGGLGHGFSTVAIAGGLLYTTGNLDNNTVITALAMDGAVAWRFANGPAWLNPQPGARSTPTLDAGRLYHQNADGDLVCLDAKTGKRLWHVNILRQFNGRNIQWGLAESVLIDGDRVICTPGGQEVGMAALDKHSGKTLWTSRGANDKPGYCSPIVFEHQGLRQIVTLMAKSVIGVHAETGRLLWQVPHETPFDENIGMPMYHDGSVFVSTRTTGSRLYRLKVDGQDCSVTEAWSTTALENQHGGVLLVDGHLYGTSLDRANGPWSCLEWATGKRVWSEEGIGRASTTWAEGRIYAMSQQGTVALVEPSTDGFRAVSTFQIPKGGRGPYWAHPVVCGGRLYLRHNETLFCYDVSAKP
;
A
#
# COMPACT_ATOMS: atom_id res chain seq x y z
N MET A 1 -61.45 69.55 7.08
CA MET A 1 -62.67 69.22 6.30
C MET A 1 -62.32 68.14 5.31
N ARG A 2 -63.06 67.01 5.33
CA ARG A 2 -63.45 66.08 4.23
C ARG A 2 -62.37 65.72 3.19
N SER A 3 -62.19 64.49 2.73
CA SER A 3 -63.01 63.29 2.76
C SER A 3 -62.16 62.12 2.26
N THR A 4 -62.53 60.95 2.76
CA THR A 4 -62.21 59.60 2.32
C THR A 4 -62.35 59.39 0.81
N VAL A 5 -61.42 58.66 0.18
CA VAL A 5 -61.71 57.72 -0.92
C VAL A 5 -60.81 56.50 -0.76
N LEU A 6 -61.43 55.35 -0.44
CA LEU A 6 -60.85 54.03 -0.60
C LEU A 6 -60.82 53.69 -2.09
N CYS A 7 -59.73 53.12 -2.58
CA CYS A 7 -59.75 52.30 -3.78
C CYS A 7 -58.81 51.11 -3.59
N SER A 8 -59.42 49.93 -3.48
CA SER A 8 -58.82 48.61 -3.45
C SER A 8 -58.19 48.26 -4.79
N VAL A 9 -56.93 47.78 -4.79
CA VAL A 9 -56.36 47.03 -5.92
C VAL A 9 -55.66 45.78 -5.38
N ALA A 10 -56.03 44.67 -5.99
CA ALA A 10 -55.73 43.30 -5.61
C ALA A 10 -54.24 42.94 -5.74
N ALA A 11 -53.85 41.98 -4.91
CA ALA A 11 -52.53 41.35 -4.89
C ALA A 11 -52.26 40.55 -6.18
N ALA A 12 -51.07 40.76 -6.75
CA ALA A 12 -50.42 39.80 -7.62
C ALA A 12 -48.98 39.62 -7.11
N MET A 13 -48.77 38.57 -6.30
CA MET A 13 -47.43 38.11 -5.93
C MET A 13 -46.84 37.36 -7.13
N THR A 14 -45.99 38.02 -7.90
CA THR A 14 -45.12 37.37 -8.88
C THR A 14 -43.95 36.73 -8.11
N ALA A 15 -43.99 35.41 -7.94
CA ALA A 15 -42.87 34.65 -7.41
C ALA A 15 -41.72 34.65 -8.44
N ALA A 16 -40.66 35.41 -8.16
CA ALA A 16 -39.42 35.35 -8.92
C ALA A 16 -38.68 34.04 -8.56
N MET A 17 -38.71 33.08 -9.47
CA MET A 17 -37.96 31.83 -9.37
C MET A 17 -36.48 32.15 -9.61
N VAL A 18 -35.71 32.29 -8.52
CA VAL A 18 -34.24 32.36 -8.60
C VAL A 18 -33.75 30.95 -8.94
N LEU A 19 -33.39 30.70 -10.20
CA LEU A 19 -32.58 29.55 -10.56
C LEU A 19 -31.20 29.72 -9.90
N ALA A 20 -30.98 29.02 -8.79
CA ALA A 20 -29.63 28.79 -8.30
C ALA A 20 -28.93 27.87 -9.29
N ALA A 21 -28.08 28.44 -10.15
CA ALA A 21 -27.16 27.68 -10.97
C ALA A 21 -26.20 26.93 -10.05
N GLY A 22 -26.41 25.61 -9.91
CA GLY A 22 -25.49 24.73 -9.19
C GLY A 22 -24.11 24.78 -9.83
N LEU A 23 -23.11 25.11 -9.04
CA LEU A 23 -21.70 24.97 -9.42
C LEU A 23 -21.43 23.46 -9.66
N PRO A 24 -20.73 23.08 -10.74
CA PRO A 24 -20.42 21.68 -10.98
C PRO A 24 -19.32 21.25 -9.99
N VAL A 25 -19.72 20.57 -8.92
CA VAL A 25 -18.83 19.75 -8.08
C VAL A 25 -18.85 18.35 -8.67
N THR A 26 -18.11 18.05 -9.75
CA THR A 26 -18.07 16.65 -10.26
C THR A 26 -16.80 16.20 -11.00
N ALA A 27 -15.77 17.01 -11.23
CA ALA A 27 -14.57 16.51 -11.94
C ALA A 27 -13.46 15.97 -11.02
N ALA A 28 -13.28 16.56 -9.83
CA ALA A 28 -12.18 16.19 -8.92
C ALA A 28 -12.49 14.94 -8.08
N GLU A 29 -13.74 14.74 -7.67
CA GLU A 29 -14.16 13.54 -6.93
C GLU A 29 -14.13 12.28 -7.79
N ASP A 30 -14.46 12.41 -9.07
CA ASP A 30 -14.44 11.30 -10.04
C ASP A 30 -13.01 10.84 -10.34
N GLN A 31 -12.03 11.76 -10.30
CA GLN A 31 -10.63 11.43 -10.55
C GLN A 31 -9.98 10.70 -9.35
N ALA A 32 -10.33 11.07 -8.12
CA ALA A 32 -9.84 10.42 -6.90
C ALA A 32 -10.29 8.94 -6.78
N ALA A 33 -11.45 8.58 -7.36
CA ALA A 33 -11.94 7.21 -7.39
C ALA A 33 -11.08 6.25 -8.26
N PHE A 34 -10.17 6.80 -9.08
CA PHE A 34 -9.26 6.06 -9.96
C PHE A 34 -7.78 6.16 -9.56
N GLU A 35 -7.45 6.68 -8.38
CA GLU A 35 -6.07 6.81 -7.94
C GLU A 35 -5.67 5.74 -6.91
N TRP A 36 -4.58 5.04 -7.22
CA TRP A 36 -3.88 4.11 -6.33
C TRP A 36 -2.38 4.35 -6.49
N PRO A 37 -1.84 5.45 -5.96
CA PRO A 37 -0.54 5.98 -6.38
C PRO A 37 0.68 5.15 -5.95
N GLY A 38 0.50 4.06 -5.20
CA GLY A 38 1.62 3.22 -4.77
C GLY A 38 1.20 1.97 -4.01
N PHE A 39 2.18 1.29 -3.42
CA PHE A 39 1.92 0.10 -2.61
C PHE A 39 0.97 0.43 -1.44
N HIS A 40 -0.10 -0.36 -1.31
CA HIS A 40 -1.18 -0.18 -0.31
C HIS A 40 -1.96 1.13 -0.43
N GLY A 41 -1.94 1.77 -1.60
CA GLY A 41 -2.85 2.85 -1.97
C GLY A 41 -2.48 4.22 -1.41
N PRO A 42 -3.37 5.22 -1.56
CA PRO A 42 -3.06 6.63 -1.30
C PRO A 42 -2.71 6.92 0.17
N ARG A 43 -3.24 6.14 1.11
CA ARG A 43 -2.96 6.28 2.54
C ARG A 43 -1.96 5.25 3.06
N ARG A 44 -1.48 4.34 2.20
CA ARG A 44 -0.64 3.19 2.59
C ARG A 44 -1.24 2.39 3.75
N ASP A 45 -2.56 2.21 3.73
CA ASP A 45 -3.30 1.41 4.72
C ASP A 45 -3.97 0.20 4.07
N ASN A 46 -3.89 0.10 2.73
CA ASN A 46 -4.48 -0.96 1.92
C ASN A 46 -6.02 -0.97 1.94
N HIS A 47 -6.63 0.20 2.22
CA HIS A 47 -8.07 0.46 2.14
C HIS A 47 -8.40 1.30 0.91
N SER A 48 -9.02 0.67 -0.09
CA SER A 48 -9.52 1.35 -1.28
C SER A 48 -10.69 2.28 -0.97
N PRO A 49 -10.70 3.50 -1.56
CA PRO A 49 -11.86 4.39 -1.49
C PRO A 49 -12.97 4.00 -2.47
N ALA A 50 -12.80 2.96 -3.29
CA ALA A 50 -13.78 2.58 -4.31
C ALA A 50 -15.13 2.17 -3.68
N THR A 51 -16.22 2.64 -4.29
CA THR A 51 -17.61 2.35 -3.91
C THR A 51 -18.40 1.78 -5.08
N GLY A 52 -19.62 1.32 -4.84
CA GLY A 52 -20.48 0.74 -5.88
C GLY A 52 -19.92 -0.60 -6.38
N LEU A 53 -19.40 -1.43 -5.46
CA LEU A 53 -18.78 -2.70 -5.76
C LEU A 53 -19.73 -3.88 -5.51
N LEU A 54 -19.54 -4.96 -6.26
CA LEU A 54 -20.24 -6.22 -6.06
C LEU A 54 -20.03 -6.74 -4.64
N LYS A 55 -21.13 -7.11 -3.96
CA LYS A 55 -21.09 -7.72 -2.61
C LYS A 55 -20.91 -9.23 -2.64
N ALA A 56 -21.15 -9.85 -3.80
CA ALA A 56 -20.89 -11.23 -4.14
C ALA A 56 -20.56 -11.31 -5.63
N TRP A 57 -19.72 -12.27 -6.03
CA TRP A 57 -19.39 -12.52 -7.44
C TRP A 57 -20.25 -13.64 -8.03
N PRO A 58 -20.45 -13.66 -9.36
CA PRO A 58 -21.01 -14.81 -10.05
C PRO A 58 -20.17 -16.09 -9.86
N GLU A 59 -20.76 -17.23 -10.20
CA GLU A 59 -20.02 -18.49 -10.32
C GLU A 59 -18.87 -18.33 -11.33
N GLY A 60 -17.65 -18.72 -10.93
CA GLY A 60 -16.45 -18.51 -11.73
C GLY A 60 -15.76 -17.16 -11.54
N GLY A 61 -16.32 -16.26 -10.73
CA GLY A 61 -15.73 -14.97 -10.38
C GLY A 61 -16.29 -13.77 -11.16
N PRO A 62 -15.77 -12.56 -10.90
CA PRO A 62 -16.14 -11.37 -11.65
C PRO A 62 -15.72 -11.48 -13.12
N PRO A 63 -16.38 -10.77 -14.05
CA PRO A 63 -15.99 -10.77 -15.47
C PRO A 63 -14.54 -10.31 -15.68
N LEU A 64 -13.74 -11.11 -16.39
CA LEU A 64 -12.42 -10.70 -16.86
C LEU A 64 -12.58 -9.68 -18.00
N VAL A 65 -12.01 -8.50 -17.83
CA VAL A 65 -12.07 -7.40 -18.81
C VAL A 65 -10.92 -7.54 -19.81
N TRP A 66 -9.71 -7.70 -19.29
CA TRP A 66 -8.50 -7.89 -20.08
C TRP A 66 -7.41 -8.56 -19.23
N SER A 67 -6.41 -9.11 -19.93
CA SER A 67 -5.16 -9.58 -19.33
C SER A 67 -3.99 -9.22 -20.22
N VAL A 68 -2.86 -8.83 -19.63
CA VAL A 68 -1.63 -8.52 -20.36
C VAL A 68 -0.45 -9.29 -19.78
N GLY A 69 0.22 -10.07 -20.64
CA GLY A 69 1.42 -10.83 -20.32
C GLY A 69 2.71 -10.08 -20.71
N GLY A 70 3.86 -10.71 -20.50
CA GLY A 70 5.15 -10.12 -20.85
C GLY A 70 5.54 -8.93 -19.97
N LEU A 71 5.04 -8.91 -18.73
CA LEU A 71 5.41 -7.90 -17.72
C LEU A 71 6.67 -8.29 -16.95
N GLY A 72 7.21 -9.48 -17.21
CA GLY A 72 8.42 -10.01 -16.59
C GLY A 72 8.21 -10.57 -15.20
N HIS A 73 9.22 -11.29 -14.72
CA HIS A 73 9.13 -12.01 -13.46
C HIS A 73 9.12 -11.04 -12.28
N GLY A 74 8.05 -11.06 -11.48
CA GLY A 74 7.96 -10.22 -10.30
C GLY A 74 6.69 -10.39 -9.48
N PHE A 75 6.68 -9.69 -8.35
CA PHE A 75 5.65 -9.68 -7.32
C PHE A 75 5.15 -8.26 -7.00
N SER A 76 5.67 -7.25 -7.71
CA SER A 76 5.18 -5.87 -7.65
C SER A 76 3.69 -5.83 -8.01
N THR A 77 2.88 -5.09 -7.26
CA THR A 77 1.47 -4.88 -7.63
C THR A 77 1.37 -3.80 -8.71
N VAL A 78 0.21 -3.17 -8.86
CA VAL A 78 0.00 -2.02 -9.72
C VAL A 78 -0.14 -0.74 -8.91
N ALA A 79 0.42 0.33 -9.43
CA ALA A 79 0.07 1.68 -9.06
C ALA A 79 -0.69 2.35 -10.22
N ILE A 80 -1.66 3.19 -9.92
CA ILE A 80 -2.58 3.79 -10.88
C ILE A 80 -2.66 5.28 -10.59
N ALA A 81 -2.33 6.11 -11.57
CA ALA A 81 -2.47 7.56 -11.50
C ALA A 81 -2.45 8.15 -12.91
N GLY A 82 -3.13 9.29 -13.11
CA GLY A 82 -3.09 10.02 -14.38
C GLY A 82 -3.54 9.21 -15.62
N GLY A 83 -4.42 8.22 -15.43
CA GLY A 83 -4.94 7.38 -16.51
C GLY A 83 -3.98 6.30 -17.02
N LEU A 84 -2.95 5.95 -16.25
CA LEU A 84 -2.01 4.87 -16.55
C LEU A 84 -1.87 3.93 -15.35
N LEU A 85 -1.51 2.67 -15.64
CA LEU A 85 -1.07 1.70 -14.64
C LEU A 85 0.45 1.50 -14.72
N TYR A 86 1.07 1.24 -13.58
CA TYR A 86 2.52 1.06 -13.46
C TYR A 86 2.83 -0.18 -12.64
N THR A 87 3.75 -1.01 -13.12
CA THR A 87 4.24 -2.18 -12.40
C THR A 87 5.69 -2.47 -12.78
N THR A 88 6.35 -3.39 -12.07
CA THR A 88 7.73 -3.79 -12.38
C THR A 88 7.91 -5.30 -12.50
N GLY A 89 8.78 -5.74 -13.40
CA GLY A 89 9.13 -7.14 -13.56
C GLY A 89 10.52 -7.32 -14.17
N ASN A 90 11.10 -8.49 -13.98
CA ASN A 90 12.39 -8.83 -14.56
C ASN A 90 12.20 -9.27 -16.01
N LEU A 91 12.80 -8.53 -16.95
CA LEU A 91 12.82 -8.81 -18.38
C LEU A 91 14.27 -8.71 -18.87
N ASP A 92 14.74 -9.71 -19.62
CA ASP A 92 16.07 -9.72 -20.22
C ASP A 92 17.20 -9.36 -19.24
N ASN A 93 17.19 -9.97 -18.05
CA ASN A 93 18.13 -9.72 -16.95
C ASN A 93 18.12 -8.29 -16.37
N ASN A 94 17.09 -7.49 -16.64
CA ASN A 94 16.91 -6.16 -16.08
C ASN A 94 15.64 -6.08 -15.24
N THR A 95 15.65 -5.25 -14.20
CA THR A 95 14.41 -4.82 -13.53
C THR A 95 13.75 -3.77 -14.42
N VAL A 96 12.56 -4.05 -14.96
CA VAL A 96 11.87 -3.17 -15.91
C VAL A 96 10.59 -2.61 -15.29
N ILE A 97 10.47 -1.28 -15.31
CA ILE A 97 9.23 -0.55 -15.02
C ILE A 97 8.41 -0.54 -16.32
N THR A 98 7.16 -0.99 -16.26
CA THR A 98 6.22 -0.97 -17.39
C THR A 98 5.04 -0.07 -17.04
N ALA A 99 4.76 0.89 -17.91
CA ALA A 99 3.52 1.64 -17.90
C ALA A 99 2.54 1.08 -18.92
N LEU A 100 1.28 0.98 -18.52
CA LEU A 100 0.17 0.47 -19.32
C LEU A 100 -0.92 1.53 -19.42
N ALA A 101 -1.57 1.61 -20.58
CA ALA A 101 -2.87 2.25 -20.70
C ALA A 101 -3.94 1.47 -19.94
N MET A 102 -5.08 2.10 -19.65
CA MET A 102 -6.17 1.50 -18.86
C MET A 102 -6.82 0.26 -19.49
N ASP A 103 -6.59 0.03 -20.78
CA ASP A 103 -7.00 -1.16 -21.54
C ASP A 103 -5.96 -2.29 -21.50
N GLY A 104 -4.83 -2.08 -20.82
CA GLY A 104 -3.73 -3.05 -20.70
C GLY A 104 -2.66 -2.93 -21.80
N ALA A 105 -2.79 -2.01 -22.77
CA ALA A 105 -1.76 -1.82 -23.79
C ALA A 105 -0.48 -1.22 -23.18
N VAL A 106 0.69 -1.70 -23.60
CA VAL A 106 1.98 -1.15 -23.14
C VAL A 106 2.16 0.26 -23.69
N ALA A 107 2.24 1.24 -22.79
CA ALA A 107 2.51 2.64 -23.13
C ALA A 107 4.02 2.89 -23.26
N TRP A 108 4.81 2.46 -22.28
CA TRP A 108 6.27 2.56 -22.31
C TRP A 108 6.92 1.57 -21.33
N ARG A 109 8.23 1.34 -21.51
CA ARG A 109 9.07 0.57 -20.59
C ARG A 109 10.36 1.31 -20.26
N PHE A 110 10.88 1.13 -19.06
CA PHE A 110 12.15 1.66 -18.60
C PHE A 110 12.94 0.61 -17.81
N ALA A 111 14.19 0.33 -18.20
CA ALA A 111 15.07 -0.56 -17.47
C ALA A 111 15.75 0.17 -16.30
N ASN A 112 15.39 -0.19 -15.07
CA ASN A 112 15.98 0.33 -13.84
C ASN A 112 17.02 -0.63 -13.27
N GLY A 113 18.14 -0.77 -13.99
CA GLY A 113 19.27 -1.58 -13.57
C GLY A 113 19.04 -3.10 -13.69
N PRO A 114 20.04 -3.90 -13.26
CA PRO A 114 19.99 -5.34 -13.38
C PRO A 114 18.83 -5.96 -12.59
N ALA A 115 18.40 -7.14 -13.04
CA ALA A 115 17.47 -7.98 -12.30
C ALA A 115 18.19 -8.61 -11.10
N TRP A 116 17.49 -8.73 -9.97
CA TRP A 116 17.94 -9.58 -8.88
C TRP A 116 17.85 -11.06 -9.29
N LEU A 117 19.00 -11.73 -9.36
CA LEU A 117 19.13 -13.15 -9.77
C LEU A 117 19.48 -14.10 -8.62
N ASN A 118 19.75 -13.55 -7.44
CA ASN A 118 20.00 -14.28 -6.19
C ASN A 118 18.69 -14.92 -5.67
N PRO A 119 18.71 -15.64 -4.52
CA PRO A 119 17.55 -16.37 -4.04
C PRO A 119 16.25 -15.54 -4.07
N GLN A 120 15.19 -16.17 -4.60
CA GLN A 120 13.87 -15.61 -4.82
C GLN A 120 13.91 -14.46 -5.85
N PRO A 121 14.32 -14.71 -7.10
CA PRO A 121 14.37 -13.67 -8.13
C PRO A 121 12.97 -13.11 -8.44
N GLY A 122 12.94 -11.89 -8.98
CA GLY A 122 11.72 -11.20 -9.40
C GLY A 122 11.64 -9.78 -8.83
N ALA A 123 11.14 -8.82 -9.62
CA ALA A 123 10.98 -7.44 -9.17
C ALA A 123 9.86 -7.34 -8.13
N ARG A 124 10.10 -6.66 -7.00
CA ARG A 124 9.19 -6.70 -5.83
C ARG A 124 8.61 -5.34 -5.47
N SER A 125 9.38 -4.27 -5.63
CA SER A 125 8.93 -2.91 -5.33
C SER A 125 7.86 -2.43 -6.31
N THR A 126 6.83 -1.77 -5.78
CA THR A 126 5.79 -1.13 -6.59
C THR A 126 6.16 0.33 -6.84
N PRO A 127 6.05 0.84 -8.09
CA PRO A 127 6.26 2.25 -8.36
C PRO A 127 5.37 3.13 -7.47
N THR A 128 5.89 4.28 -7.05
CA THR A 128 5.14 5.30 -6.31
C THR A 128 5.01 6.55 -7.16
N LEU A 129 3.79 7.11 -7.25
CA LEU A 129 3.45 8.24 -8.08
C LEU A 129 3.15 9.45 -7.23
N ASP A 130 3.64 10.61 -7.66
CA ASP A 130 3.26 11.90 -7.09
C ASP A 130 3.41 12.99 -8.15
N ALA A 131 2.39 13.84 -8.29
CA ALA A 131 2.41 15.03 -9.16
C ALA A 131 3.03 14.80 -10.58
N GLY A 132 2.61 13.73 -11.25
CA GLY A 132 3.09 13.39 -12.60
C GLY A 132 4.50 12.77 -12.68
N ARG A 133 5.09 12.42 -11.54
CA ARG A 133 6.39 11.73 -11.43
C ARG A 133 6.20 10.32 -10.92
N LEU A 134 7.08 9.44 -11.35
CA LEU A 134 7.17 8.06 -10.89
C LEU A 134 8.50 7.84 -10.18
N TYR A 135 8.45 7.21 -9.01
CA TYR A 135 9.60 6.85 -8.20
C TYR A 135 9.67 5.34 -8.06
N HIS A 136 10.85 4.76 -8.24
CA HIS A 136 11.04 3.32 -8.11
C HIS A 136 12.45 2.96 -7.67
N GLN A 137 12.56 2.02 -6.74
CA GLN A 137 13.81 1.45 -6.25
C GLN A 137 13.91 -0.03 -6.67
N ASN A 138 15.00 -0.44 -7.31
CA ASN A 138 15.28 -1.85 -7.57
C ASN A 138 15.91 -2.56 -6.35
N ALA A 139 16.13 -3.87 -6.48
CA ALA A 139 16.71 -4.69 -5.42
C ALA A 139 18.16 -4.35 -5.04
N ASP A 140 18.87 -3.61 -5.88
CA ASP A 140 20.26 -3.19 -5.70
C ASP A 140 20.39 -1.71 -5.31
N GLY A 141 19.27 -1.06 -4.97
CA GLY A 141 19.21 0.30 -4.46
C GLY A 141 19.29 1.40 -5.51
N ASP A 142 19.14 1.09 -6.80
CA ASP A 142 18.93 2.13 -7.83
C ASP A 142 17.52 2.71 -7.68
N LEU A 143 17.47 3.92 -7.16
CA LEU A 143 16.30 4.76 -7.02
C LEU A 143 16.26 5.77 -8.19
N VAL A 144 15.20 5.70 -8.97
CA VAL A 144 14.97 6.60 -10.11
C VAL A 144 13.73 7.45 -9.90
N CYS A 145 13.75 8.64 -10.47
CA CYS A 145 12.56 9.42 -10.76
C CYS A 145 12.40 9.56 -12.26
N LEU A 146 11.21 9.24 -12.75
CA LEU A 146 10.82 9.36 -14.15
C LEU A 146 9.66 10.35 -14.28
N ASP A 147 9.55 10.97 -15.44
CA ASP A 147 8.29 11.54 -15.89
C ASP A 147 7.28 10.39 -16.09
N ALA A 148 6.16 10.41 -15.36
CA ALA A 148 5.25 9.27 -15.31
C ALA A 148 4.54 9.03 -16.65
N LYS A 149 4.38 10.07 -17.47
CA LYS A 149 3.69 9.96 -18.76
C LYS A 149 4.58 9.35 -19.84
N THR A 150 5.87 9.71 -19.85
CA THR A 150 6.80 9.39 -20.93
C THR A 150 7.85 8.34 -20.57
N GLY A 151 8.05 8.04 -19.29
CA GLY A 151 9.12 7.17 -18.81
C GLY A 151 10.51 7.80 -18.89
N LYS A 152 10.61 9.09 -19.24
CA LYS A 152 11.89 9.79 -19.32
C LYS A 152 12.50 9.94 -17.92
N ARG A 153 13.74 9.49 -17.74
CA ARG A 153 14.49 9.68 -16.50
C ARG A 153 14.74 11.16 -16.21
N LEU A 154 14.32 11.59 -15.02
CA LEU A 154 14.53 12.93 -14.48
C LEU A 154 15.78 12.96 -13.59
N TRP A 155 15.93 11.98 -12.70
CA TRP A 155 17.14 11.78 -11.90
C TRP A 155 17.30 10.31 -11.47
N HIS A 156 18.51 9.96 -11.02
CA HIS A 156 18.86 8.64 -10.49
C HIS A 156 19.89 8.77 -9.37
N VAL A 157 19.75 7.93 -8.36
CA VAL A 157 20.68 7.75 -7.26
C VAL A 157 20.77 6.25 -6.96
N ASN A 158 21.95 5.76 -6.61
CA ASN A 158 22.07 4.45 -5.97
C ASN A 158 22.25 4.64 -4.45
N ILE A 159 21.24 4.29 -3.67
CA ILE A 159 21.18 4.62 -2.24
C ILE A 159 22.21 3.85 -1.42
N LEU A 160 22.53 2.62 -1.81
CA LEU A 160 23.54 1.81 -1.12
C LEU A 160 24.93 2.42 -1.30
N ARG A 161 25.27 2.85 -2.53
CA ARG A 161 26.54 3.53 -2.81
C ARG A 161 26.60 4.90 -2.14
N GLN A 162 25.53 5.70 -2.23
CA GLN A 162 25.51 7.07 -1.71
C GLN A 162 25.64 7.12 -0.18
N PHE A 163 25.05 6.16 0.53
CA PHE A 163 24.98 6.16 1.99
C PHE A 163 25.83 5.07 2.65
N ASN A 164 26.72 4.43 1.89
CA ASN A 164 27.52 3.29 2.35
C ASN A 164 26.66 2.21 3.01
N GLY A 165 25.48 1.97 2.42
CA GLY A 165 24.50 0.99 2.87
C GLY A 165 24.92 -0.43 2.55
N ARG A 166 24.24 -1.41 3.15
CA ARG A 166 24.51 -2.83 2.93
C ARG A 166 23.26 -3.53 2.42
N ASN A 167 23.37 -4.17 1.26
CA ASN A 167 22.26 -4.99 0.74
C ASN A 167 22.01 -6.20 1.65
N ILE A 168 20.83 -6.78 1.52
CA ILE A 168 20.36 -7.93 2.29
C ILE A 168 20.30 -9.19 1.42
N GLN A 169 20.22 -10.36 2.08
CA GLN A 169 20.21 -11.67 1.43
C GLN A 169 19.17 -11.80 0.30
N TRP A 170 18.08 -11.06 0.42
CA TRP A 170 16.90 -11.15 -0.44
C TRP A 170 16.74 -9.96 -1.41
N GLY A 171 17.70 -9.02 -1.43
CA GLY A 171 17.62 -7.76 -2.17
C GLY A 171 16.63 -6.75 -1.55
N LEU A 172 16.67 -5.48 -1.94
CA LEU A 172 15.70 -4.50 -1.45
C LEU A 172 14.31 -4.70 -2.08
N ALA A 173 13.25 -4.43 -1.31
CA ALA A 173 11.85 -4.50 -1.80
C ALA A 173 10.99 -3.31 -1.38
N GLU A 174 11.61 -2.27 -0.84
CA GLU A 174 10.92 -1.05 -0.44
C GLU A 174 10.25 -0.38 -1.64
N SER A 175 8.94 -0.17 -1.52
CA SER A 175 8.20 0.77 -2.35
C SER A 175 8.31 2.12 -1.64
N VAL A 176 9.18 3.00 -2.15
CA VAL A 176 9.56 4.26 -1.49
C VAL A 176 8.34 5.11 -1.09
N LEU A 177 8.51 5.92 -0.05
CA LEU A 177 7.46 6.80 0.45
C LEU A 177 7.70 8.22 -0.07
N ILE A 178 6.64 8.88 -0.52
CA ILE A 178 6.64 10.31 -0.80
C ILE A 178 6.01 11.03 0.40
N ASP A 179 6.73 12.03 0.92
CA ASP A 179 6.30 12.91 2.02
C ASP A 179 6.55 14.37 1.63
N GLY A 180 5.52 15.06 1.14
CA GLY A 180 5.66 16.43 0.63
C GLY A 180 6.65 16.49 -0.53
N ASP A 181 7.75 17.22 -0.35
CA ASP A 181 8.85 17.34 -1.34
C ASP A 181 9.95 16.29 -1.15
N ARG A 182 9.71 15.25 -0.34
CA ARG A 182 10.69 14.23 0.01
C ARG A 182 10.34 12.89 -0.61
N VAL A 183 11.35 12.20 -1.12
CA VAL A 183 11.32 10.75 -1.28
C VAL A 183 12.14 10.11 -0.16
N ILE A 184 11.50 9.23 0.60
CA ILE A 184 12.09 8.53 1.73
C ILE A 184 12.59 7.18 1.26
N CYS A 185 13.85 6.89 1.59
CA CYS A 185 14.48 5.61 1.30
C CYS A 185 15.26 5.07 2.51
N THR A 186 15.34 3.74 2.64
CA THR A 186 16.01 3.06 3.76
C THR A 186 17.28 2.32 3.31
N PRO A 187 18.42 3.00 3.10
CA PRO A 187 19.65 2.38 2.63
C PRO A 187 20.30 1.43 3.64
N GLY A 188 20.04 1.63 4.94
CA GLY A 188 20.52 0.81 6.06
C GLY A 188 22.02 0.56 6.11
N GLY A 189 22.67 0.98 7.20
CA GLY A 189 24.10 0.83 7.38
C GLY A 189 24.54 1.28 8.76
N GLN A 190 25.86 1.31 8.96
CA GLN A 190 26.45 1.72 10.24
C GLN A 190 26.15 3.19 10.55
N GLU A 191 26.12 4.04 9.52
CA GLU A 191 25.95 5.49 9.68
C GLU A 191 24.52 5.97 9.40
N VAL A 192 23.94 5.57 8.27
CA VAL A 192 22.64 6.06 7.79
C VAL A 192 21.65 4.90 7.73
N GLY A 193 20.60 4.96 8.56
CA GLY A 193 19.49 4.01 8.51
C GLY A 193 18.48 4.37 7.43
N MET A 194 18.04 5.64 7.43
CA MET A 194 17.03 6.20 6.53
C MET A 194 17.50 7.55 5.99
N ALA A 195 17.06 7.93 4.79
CA ALA A 195 17.33 9.24 4.22
C ALA A 195 16.07 9.80 3.55
N ALA A 196 15.95 11.13 3.56
CA ALA A 196 15.08 11.85 2.66
C ALA A 196 15.91 12.50 1.56
N LEU A 197 15.47 12.30 0.32
CA LEU A 197 15.97 13.02 -0.84
C LEU A 197 14.91 14.01 -1.33
N ASP A 198 15.34 15.11 -1.90
CA ASP A 198 14.49 16.02 -2.63
C ASP A 198 13.87 15.28 -3.82
N LYS A 199 12.52 15.25 -3.88
CA LYS A 199 11.80 14.46 -4.87
C LYS A 199 12.00 14.97 -6.31
N HIS A 200 12.48 16.21 -6.47
CA HIS A 200 12.68 16.83 -7.78
C HIS A 200 14.06 16.57 -8.37
N SER A 201 15.08 16.39 -7.52
CA SER A 201 16.50 16.33 -7.91
C SER A 201 17.26 15.11 -7.40
N GLY A 202 16.73 14.38 -6.41
CA GLY A 202 17.42 13.26 -5.75
C GLY A 202 18.52 13.68 -4.77
N LYS A 203 18.69 14.98 -4.50
CA LYS A 203 19.67 15.47 -3.53
C LYS A 203 19.25 15.13 -2.11
N THR A 204 20.19 14.75 -1.25
CA THR A 204 19.90 14.49 0.17
C THR A 204 19.42 15.75 0.89
N LEU A 205 18.28 15.65 1.57
CA LEU A 205 17.73 16.68 2.45
C LEU A 205 18.10 16.42 3.91
N TRP A 206 17.91 15.18 4.36
CA TRP A 206 18.34 14.73 5.68
C TRP A 206 18.69 13.24 5.68
N THR A 207 19.43 12.83 6.70
CA THR A 207 19.77 11.42 6.98
C THR A 207 19.49 11.12 8.45
N SER A 208 18.82 10.01 8.70
CA SER A 208 18.67 9.43 10.03
C SER A 208 19.87 8.57 10.37
N ARG A 209 20.54 8.92 11.47
CA ARG A 209 21.74 8.24 11.97
C ARG A 209 21.46 7.51 13.27
N GLY A 210 22.28 6.52 13.59
CA GLY A 210 22.28 5.85 14.90
C GLY A 210 21.47 4.55 14.97
N ALA A 211 20.69 4.20 13.94
CA ALA A 211 19.98 2.91 13.90
C ALA A 211 20.95 1.71 13.84
N ASN A 212 22.11 1.87 13.19
CA ASN A 212 23.18 0.85 13.04
C ASN A 212 22.63 -0.53 12.66
N ASP A 213 21.75 -0.56 11.65
CA ASP A 213 21.01 -1.74 11.22
C ASP A 213 20.95 -1.79 9.69
N LYS A 214 20.75 -2.98 9.13
CA LYS A 214 20.57 -3.16 7.68
C LYS A 214 19.14 -2.82 7.28
N PRO A 215 18.88 -2.54 5.98
CA PRO A 215 17.52 -2.35 5.49
C PRO A 215 16.62 -3.53 5.87
N GLY A 216 15.35 -3.26 6.12
CA GLY A 216 14.33 -4.30 6.15
C GLY A 216 13.87 -4.70 4.75
N TYR A 217 12.95 -5.65 4.69
CA TYR A 217 12.22 -6.04 3.48
C TYR A 217 10.92 -5.24 3.30
N CYS A 218 10.84 -4.10 3.98
CA CYS A 218 9.62 -3.41 4.33
C CYS A 218 9.53 -2.05 3.63
N SER A 219 8.31 -1.55 3.47
CA SER A 219 8.11 -0.14 3.09
C SER A 219 7.72 0.71 4.31
N PRO A 220 8.14 1.98 4.38
CA PRO A 220 7.79 2.84 5.51
C PRO A 220 6.35 3.37 5.42
N ILE A 221 5.81 3.76 6.59
CA ILE A 221 4.59 4.59 6.71
C ILE A 221 4.94 5.94 7.33
N VAL A 222 4.09 6.94 7.10
CA VAL A 222 4.15 8.25 7.76
C VAL A 222 2.79 8.57 8.37
N PHE A 223 2.80 9.13 9.58
CA PHE A 223 1.59 9.57 10.27
C PHE A 223 1.91 10.73 11.20
N GLU A 224 0.85 11.41 11.67
CA GLU A 224 0.92 12.40 12.73
C GLU A 224 0.21 11.88 13.99
N HIS A 225 0.84 12.06 15.14
CA HIS A 225 0.23 11.80 16.43
C HIS A 225 0.57 12.92 17.40
N GLN A 226 -0.44 13.56 17.99
CA GLN A 226 -0.28 14.67 18.94
C GLN A 226 0.65 15.79 18.40
N GLY A 227 0.52 16.15 17.12
CA GLY A 227 1.30 17.20 16.47
C GLY A 227 2.73 16.80 16.05
N LEU A 228 3.15 15.55 16.29
CA LEU A 228 4.45 15.04 15.86
C LEU A 228 4.29 14.11 14.64
N ARG A 229 4.88 14.51 13.51
CA ARG A 229 4.96 13.68 12.30
C ARG A 229 6.15 12.73 12.37
N GLN A 230 5.88 11.43 12.19
CA GLN A 230 6.89 10.38 12.29
C GLN A 230 6.80 9.44 11.09
N ILE A 231 7.95 8.94 10.66
CA ILE A 231 8.10 7.87 9.68
C ILE A 231 8.51 6.61 10.44
N VAL A 232 7.80 5.52 10.21
CA VAL A 232 8.05 4.24 10.87
C VAL A 232 8.31 3.15 9.83
N THR A 233 9.31 2.31 10.09
CA THR A 233 9.64 1.14 9.27
C THR A 233 10.27 0.04 10.12
N LEU A 234 10.31 -1.17 9.56
CA LEU A 234 11.17 -2.24 10.07
C LEU A 234 12.50 -2.24 9.32
N MET A 235 13.58 -2.31 10.09
CA MET A 235 14.94 -2.61 9.66
C MET A 235 15.16 -4.13 9.75
N ALA A 236 16.38 -4.64 9.52
CA ALA A 236 16.65 -6.09 9.63
C ALA A 236 16.49 -6.63 11.07
N LYS A 237 16.77 -5.84 12.10
CA LYS A 237 16.76 -6.27 13.51
C LYS A 237 16.01 -5.34 14.45
N SER A 238 15.32 -4.34 13.92
CA SER A 238 14.64 -3.34 14.75
C SER A 238 13.43 -2.72 14.06
N VAL A 239 12.51 -2.19 14.86
CA VAL A 239 11.51 -1.21 14.40
C VAL A 239 12.00 0.17 14.81
N ILE A 240 11.96 1.12 13.89
CA ILE A 240 12.42 2.49 14.13
C ILE A 240 11.31 3.50 13.88
N GLY A 241 11.32 4.56 14.68
CA GLY A 241 10.56 5.79 14.43
C GLY A 241 11.50 6.96 14.21
N VAL A 242 11.26 7.71 13.14
CA VAL A 242 12.10 8.82 12.70
C VAL A 242 11.24 10.08 12.57
N HIS A 243 11.74 11.20 13.06
CA HIS A 243 11.08 12.49 12.90
C HIS A 243 11.00 12.87 11.41
N ALA A 244 9.78 13.06 10.87
CA ALA A 244 9.58 13.21 9.42
C ALA A 244 10.31 14.43 8.81
N GLU A 245 10.33 15.55 9.55
CA GLU A 245 10.94 16.79 9.06
C GLU A 245 12.48 16.82 9.18
N THR A 246 13.04 16.24 10.23
CA THR A 246 14.47 16.42 10.58
C THR A 246 15.32 15.17 10.35
N GLY A 247 14.70 14.01 10.18
CA GLY A 247 15.39 12.72 10.10
C GLY A 247 15.94 12.22 11.43
N ARG A 248 15.69 12.90 12.56
CA ARG A 248 16.20 12.45 13.86
C ARG A 248 15.54 11.12 14.27
N LEU A 249 16.35 10.16 14.68
CA LEU A 249 15.85 8.92 15.29
C LEU A 249 15.15 9.27 16.61
N LEU A 250 13.86 8.94 16.72
CA LEU A 250 13.04 9.20 17.90
C LEU A 250 13.09 8.02 18.85
N TRP A 251 12.91 6.82 18.31
CA TRP A 251 12.93 5.58 19.08
C TRP A 251 13.35 4.42 18.18
N GLN A 252 13.87 3.37 18.81
CA GLN A 252 14.25 2.12 18.19
C GLN A 252 13.97 0.99 19.18
N VAL A 253 13.30 -0.07 18.73
CA VAL A 253 13.04 -1.26 19.52
C VAL A 253 13.59 -2.50 18.82
N PRO A 254 14.27 -3.42 19.53
CA PRO A 254 14.75 -4.66 18.95
C PRO A 254 13.58 -5.51 18.40
N HIS A 255 13.74 -6.02 17.19
CA HIS A 255 12.78 -6.89 16.52
C HIS A 255 13.53 -7.82 15.57
N GLU A 256 13.97 -8.96 16.09
CA GLU A 256 14.73 -9.95 15.35
C GLU A 256 13.82 -11.07 14.83
N THR A 257 14.05 -11.49 13.59
CA THR A 257 13.34 -12.59 12.93
C THR A 257 14.34 -13.55 12.30
N PRO A 258 13.99 -14.83 12.10
CA PRO A 258 14.78 -15.71 11.24
C PRO A 258 14.98 -15.10 9.85
N PHE A 259 16.22 -15.16 9.35
CA PHE A 259 16.62 -14.68 8.01
C PHE A 259 16.36 -13.19 7.73
N ASP A 260 16.20 -12.36 8.77
CA ASP A 260 15.90 -10.93 8.67
C ASP A 260 14.65 -10.63 7.79
N GLU A 261 13.66 -11.54 7.78
CA GLU A 261 12.41 -11.43 7.00
C GLU A 261 11.37 -10.47 7.63
N ASN A 262 11.69 -9.17 7.61
CA ASN A 262 10.76 -8.11 8.04
C ASN A 262 10.03 -7.51 6.83
N ILE A 263 8.95 -8.16 6.38
CA ILE A 263 8.29 -7.87 5.09
C ILE A 263 7.00 -7.07 5.26
N GLY A 264 6.20 -7.38 6.29
CA GLY A 264 4.93 -6.70 6.54
C GLY A 264 5.13 -5.21 6.85
N MET A 265 4.33 -4.35 6.22
CA MET A 265 4.34 -2.90 6.48
C MET A 265 3.78 -2.60 7.88
N PRO A 266 4.38 -1.68 8.67
CA PRO A 266 3.79 -1.25 9.93
C PRO A 266 2.40 -0.65 9.69
N MET A 267 1.56 -0.70 10.72
CA MET A 267 0.26 -0.06 10.72
C MET A 267 0.16 0.92 11.88
N TYR A 268 -0.34 2.11 11.62
CA TYR A 268 -0.65 3.09 12.66
C TYR A 268 -2.16 3.17 12.86
N HIS A 269 -2.59 3.13 14.12
CA HIS A 269 -3.96 3.45 14.50
C HIS A 269 -4.01 3.91 15.95
N ASP A 270 -4.72 5.01 16.20
CA ASP A 270 -5.02 5.55 17.54
C ASP A 270 -3.80 5.57 18.50
N GLY A 271 -2.74 6.28 18.08
CA GLY A 271 -1.54 6.46 18.91
C GLY A 271 -0.71 5.19 19.12
N SER A 272 -0.93 4.15 18.32
CA SER A 272 -0.20 2.89 18.42
C SER A 272 0.29 2.41 17.06
N VAL A 273 1.44 1.73 17.07
CA VAL A 273 2.07 1.13 15.89
C VAL A 273 2.04 -0.39 16.05
N PHE A 274 1.49 -1.06 15.05
CA PHE A 274 1.44 -2.52 14.95
C PHE A 274 2.47 -3.02 13.94
N VAL A 275 3.14 -4.11 14.29
CA VAL A 275 4.00 -4.89 13.38
C VAL A 275 3.71 -6.38 13.56
N SER A 276 3.85 -7.15 12.48
CA SER A 276 3.71 -8.60 12.51
C SER A 276 4.73 -9.25 11.60
N THR A 277 5.44 -10.25 12.12
CA THR A 277 6.43 -11.02 11.38
C THR A 277 6.32 -12.50 11.68
N ARG A 278 6.84 -13.32 10.77
CA ARG A 278 6.94 -14.77 10.97
C ARG A 278 7.78 -15.09 12.21
N THR A 279 7.37 -16.07 13.00
CA THR A 279 8.02 -16.55 14.22
C THR A 279 7.97 -15.58 15.40
N THR A 280 8.26 -14.29 15.19
CA THR A 280 8.27 -13.28 16.27
C THR A 280 6.87 -12.79 16.62
N GLY A 281 5.88 -13.09 15.77
CA GLY A 281 4.48 -12.78 16.01
C GLY A 281 4.14 -11.31 15.76
N SER A 282 3.06 -10.89 16.38
CA SER A 282 2.53 -9.53 16.33
C SER A 282 2.84 -8.76 17.60
N ARG A 283 3.12 -7.47 17.45
CA ARG A 283 3.38 -6.55 18.56
C ARG A 283 2.66 -5.24 18.31
N LEU A 284 2.20 -4.62 19.40
CA LEU A 284 1.64 -3.28 19.40
C LEU A 284 2.45 -2.38 20.33
N TYR A 285 2.93 -1.27 19.79
CA TYR A 285 3.68 -0.27 20.52
C TYR A 285 2.85 0.99 20.69
N ARG A 286 2.60 1.42 21.94
CA ARG A 286 1.93 2.68 22.23
C ARG A 286 2.94 3.82 22.19
N LEU A 287 2.60 4.87 21.46
CA LEU A 287 3.40 6.08 21.33
C LEU A 287 3.19 6.97 22.55
N LYS A 288 4.29 7.56 23.03
CA LYS A 288 4.27 8.62 24.05
C LYS A 288 5.02 9.83 23.49
N VAL A 289 4.27 10.84 23.08
CA VAL A 289 4.80 12.10 22.54
C VAL A 289 5.08 13.08 23.69
N ASP A 290 6.24 13.72 23.63
CA ASP A 290 6.65 14.81 24.52
C ASP A 290 7.26 15.93 23.67
N GLY A 291 6.43 16.91 23.31
CA GLY A 291 6.83 17.98 22.40
C GLY A 291 7.20 17.48 21.00
N GLN A 292 8.50 17.49 20.68
CA GLN A 292 9.05 17.00 19.40
C GLN A 292 9.79 15.66 19.56
N ASP A 293 9.69 15.04 20.73
CA ASP A 293 10.23 13.73 21.05
C ASP A 293 9.12 12.68 21.15
N CYS A 294 9.50 11.42 20.96
CA CYS A 294 8.60 10.29 21.13
C CYS A 294 9.34 9.09 21.68
N SER A 295 8.73 8.39 22.62
CA SER A 295 9.12 7.04 23.02
C SER A 295 7.98 6.06 22.78
N VAL A 296 8.28 4.76 22.92
CA VAL A 296 7.29 3.70 22.77
C VAL A 296 7.32 2.74 23.94
N THR A 297 6.16 2.19 24.28
CA THR A 297 6.01 1.07 25.21
C THR A 297 5.25 -0.06 24.53
N GLU A 298 5.69 -1.31 24.69
CA GLU A 298 4.92 -2.46 24.20
C GLU A 298 3.61 -2.54 24.99
N ALA A 299 2.48 -2.42 24.27
CA ALA A 299 1.15 -2.56 24.82
C ALA A 299 0.75 -4.04 24.94
N TRP A 300 1.09 -4.82 23.92
CA TRP A 300 0.96 -6.28 23.93
C TRP A 300 1.85 -6.91 22.85
N SER A 301 2.11 -8.20 23.00
CA SER A 301 2.74 -9.07 22.01
C SER A 301 2.06 -10.44 21.99
N THR A 302 2.00 -11.09 20.83
CA THR A 302 1.31 -12.37 20.64
C THR A 302 1.81 -13.13 19.42
N THR A 303 1.87 -14.45 19.49
CA THR A 303 2.09 -15.32 18.32
C THR A 303 0.78 -15.77 17.66
N ALA A 304 -0.36 -15.27 18.13
CA ALA A 304 -1.66 -15.61 17.56
C ALA A 304 -1.92 -15.03 16.16
N LEU A 305 -1.02 -14.20 15.65
CA LEU A 305 -0.99 -13.76 14.26
C LEU A 305 0.48 -13.58 13.87
N GLU A 306 1.05 -14.60 13.24
CA GLU A 306 2.40 -14.58 12.68
C GLU A 306 2.32 -14.33 11.18
N ASN A 307 2.37 -13.07 10.76
CA ASN A 307 2.26 -12.74 9.34
C ASN A 307 3.64 -12.69 8.67
N GLN A 308 3.81 -13.34 7.51
CA GLN A 308 5.08 -13.31 6.78
C GLN A 308 5.13 -12.22 5.71
N HIS A 309 4.19 -12.18 4.76
CA HIS A 309 4.30 -11.37 3.52
C HIS A 309 3.33 -10.18 3.45
N GLY A 310 2.80 -9.72 4.60
CA GLY A 310 1.73 -8.73 4.66
C GLY A 310 0.33 -9.36 4.55
N GLY A 311 -0.67 -8.51 4.30
CA GLY A 311 -2.06 -8.94 4.17
C GLY A 311 -2.86 -8.94 5.48
N VAL A 312 -2.42 -8.14 6.46
CA VAL A 312 -3.20 -7.85 7.68
C VAL A 312 -3.94 -6.53 7.49
N LEU A 313 -5.22 -6.50 7.80
CA LEU A 313 -6.10 -5.33 7.72
C LEU A 313 -6.72 -5.05 9.08
N LEU A 314 -6.85 -3.78 9.44
CA LEU A 314 -7.59 -3.35 10.62
C LEU A 314 -8.98 -2.87 10.19
N VAL A 315 -10.02 -3.57 10.63
CA VAL A 315 -11.41 -3.24 10.33
C VAL A 315 -12.18 -3.28 11.65
N ASP A 316 -12.86 -2.19 11.99
CA ASP A 316 -13.74 -2.09 13.16
C ASP A 316 -13.13 -2.63 14.47
N GLY A 317 -11.90 -2.20 14.76
CA GLY A 317 -11.16 -2.58 15.98
C GLY A 317 -10.56 -4.00 15.97
N HIS A 318 -10.61 -4.69 14.84
CA HIS A 318 -10.12 -6.06 14.69
C HIS A 318 -9.11 -6.20 13.55
N LEU A 319 -8.05 -6.97 13.81
CA LEU A 319 -7.02 -7.32 12.84
C LEU A 319 -7.41 -8.62 12.14
N TYR A 320 -7.51 -8.59 10.82
CA TYR A 320 -7.81 -9.74 9.96
C TYR A 320 -6.62 -10.05 9.06
N GLY A 321 -6.18 -11.31 9.04
CA GLY A 321 -5.13 -11.74 8.12
C GLY A 321 -4.77 -13.20 8.28
N THR A 322 -3.76 -13.64 7.51
CA THR A 322 -3.26 -15.01 7.59
C THR A 322 -2.08 -15.12 8.54
N SER A 323 -2.09 -16.16 9.36
CA SER A 323 -1.07 -16.46 10.36
C SER A 323 -0.24 -17.69 9.96
N LEU A 324 0.99 -17.80 10.46
CA LEU A 324 1.88 -18.96 10.33
C LEU A 324 2.04 -19.78 11.61
N ASP A 325 1.30 -19.47 12.66
CA ASP A 325 1.38 -20.16 13.95
C ASP A 325 0.88 -21.62 13.89
N ARG A 326 0.24 -22.02 12.78
CA ARG A 326 -0.26 -23.39 12.53
C ARG A 326 0.00 -23.81 11.08
N ALA A 327 -0.05 -25.13 10.85
CA ALA A 327 0.03 -25.72 9.52
C ALA A 327 -1.02 -25.10 8.57
N ASN A 328 -0.69 -25.02 7.27
CA ASN A 328 -1.51 -24.47 6.18
C ASN A 328 -1.80 -22.95 6.22
N GLY A 329 -1.40 -22.26 7.30
CA GLY A 329 -1.48 -20.81 7.40
C GLY A 329 -2.93 -20.30 7.55
N PRO A 330 -3.58 -20.55 8.70
CA PRO A 330 -4.99 -20.22 8.91
C PRO A 330 -5.26 -18.72 8.85
N TRP A 331 -6.50 -18.36 8.57
CA TRP A 331 -6.99 -17.01 8.80
C TRP A 331 -7.19 -16.79 10.29
N SER A 332 -6.90 -15.59 10.77
CA SER A 332 -7.06 -15.21 12.17
C SER A 332 -7.67 -13.83 12.31
N CYS A 333 -8.46 -13.66 13.36
CA CYS A 333 -8.97 -12.38 13.82
C CYS A 333 -8.45 -12.11 15.23
N LEU A 334 -7.83 -10.95 15.44
CA LEU A 334 -7.37 -10.48 16.74
C LEU A 334 -8.08 -9.18 17.09
N GLU A 335 -8.36 -8.95 18.37
CA GLU A 335 -8.78 -7.65 18.87
C GLU A 335 -7.57 -6.70 18.91
N TRP A 336 -7.68 -5.51 18.29
CA TRP A 336 -6.62 -4.51 18.24
C TRP A 336 -6.16 -4.07 19.63
N ALA A 337 -7.11 -3.85 20.55
CA ALA A 337 -6.84 -3.28 21.86
C ALA A 337 -5.99 -4.20 22.74
N THR A 338 -6.14 -5.52 22.61
CA THR A 338 -5.57 -6.51 23.55
C THR A 338 -4.63 -7.52 22.91
N GLY A 339 -4.66 -7.66 21.57
CA GLY A 339 -3.94 -8.73 20.86
C GLY A 339 -4.55 -10.12 21.07
N LYS A 340 -5.71 -10.22 21.73
CA LYS A 340 -6.39 -11.50 21.97
C LYS A 340 -6.95 -12.03 20.66
N ARG A 341 -6.67 -13.31 20.38
CA ARG A 341 -7.32 -14.05 19.29
C ARG A 341 -8.82 -14.17 19.56
N VAL A 342 -9.62 -13.69 18.62
CA VAL A 342 -11.07 -13.90 18.56
C VAL A 342 -11.35 -15.27 17.96
N TRP A 343 -10.77 -15.55 16.78
CA TRP A 343 -10.85 -16.86 16.12
C TRP A 343 -9.60 -17.14 15.26
N SER A 344 -9.42 -18.41 14.90
CA SER A 344 -8.43 -18.89 13.94
C SER A 344 -8.98 -20.11 13.23
N GLU A 345 -9.19 -19.99 11.92
CA GLU A 345 -9.93 -20.96 11.12
C GLU A 345 -9.24 -21.21 9.78
N GLU A 346 -9.53 -22.37 9.18
CA GLU A 346 -9.14 -22.62 7.81
C GLU A 346 -9.85 -21.65 6.86
N GLY A 347 -9.14 -21.23 5.83
CA GLY A 347 -9.67 -20.35 4.78
C GLY A 347 -9.00 -20.69 3.46
N ILE A 348 -8.75 -19.68 2.63
CA ILE A 348 -8.09 -19.89 1.32
C ILE A 348 -6.56 -20.07 1.40
N GLY A 349 -6.02 -20.27 2.60
CA GLY A 349 -4.59 -20.26 2.89
C GLY A 349 -3.98 -18.85 2.92
N ARG A 350 -2.66 -18.78 3.00
CA ARG A 350 -1.88 -17.51 3.03
C ARG A 350 -2.27 -16.61 1.87
N ALA A 351 -2.60 -15.36 2.16
CA ALA A 351 -3.14 -14.45 1.17
C ALA A 351 -2.63 -13.01 1.33
N SER A 352 -2.43 -12.36 0.19
CA SER A 352 -2.35 -10.91 0.12
C SER A 352 -3.76 -10.34 0.05
N THR A 353 -4.02 -9.24 0.74
CA THR A 353 -5.38 -8.70 0.90
C THR A 353 -5.48 -7.26 0.43
N THR A 354 -6.69 -6.72 0.31
CA THR A 354 -7.05 -5.30 0.17
C THR A 354 -8.47 -5.12 0.68
N TRP A 355 -8.74 -4.06 1.43
CA TRP A 355 -10.09 -3.75 1.87
C TRP A 355 -10.76 -2.80 0.86
N ALA A 356 -12.02 -3.04 0.51
CA ALA A 356 -12.84 -2.09 -0.22
C ALA A 356 -14.32 -2.29 0.11
N GLU A 357 -15.01 -1.19 0.44
CA GLU A 357 -16.47 -1.12 0.59
C GLU A 357 -17.09 -2.25 1.47
N GLY A 358 -16.47 -2.51 2.63
CA GLY A 358 -16.94 -3.50 3.61
C GLY A 358 -16.59 -4.95 3.27
N ARG A 359 -15.67 -5.18 2.33
CA ARG A 359 -15.18 -6.51 1.96
C ARG A 359 -13.65 -6.55 1.91
N ILE A 360 -13.09 -7.71 2.23
CA ILE A 360 -11.68 -8.02 2.06
C ILE A 360 -11.54 -8.80 0.75
N TYR A 361 -10.81 -8.23 -0.20
CA TYR A 361 -10.38 -8.90 -1.43
C TYR A 361 -9.08 -9.62 -1.12
N ALA A 362 -9.09 -10.95 -1.16
CA ALA A 362 -7.94 -11.77 -0.77
C ALA A 362 -7.51 -12.66 -1.94
N MET A 363 -6.20 -12.72 -2.21
CA MET A 363 -5.63 -13.65 -3.17
C MET A 363 -4.63 -14.56 -2.46
N SER A 364 -4.91 -15.86 -2.47
CA SER A 364 -4.04 -16.86 -1.87
C SER A 364 -2.79 -17.12 -2.70
N GLN A 365 -1.76 -17.66 -2.08
CA GLN A 365 -0.52 -18.06 -2.74
C GLN A 365 -0.68 -19.16 -3.80
N GLN A 366 -1.85 -19.80 -3.87
CA GLN A 366 -2.23 -20.81 -4.86
C GLN A 366 -3.13 -20.23 -5.96
N GLY A 367 -3.50 -18.95 -5.88
CA GLY A 367 -4.31 -18.24 -6.87
C GLY A 367 -5.81 -18.34 -6.62
N THR A 368 -6.23 -18.87 -5.48
CA THR A 368 -7.65 -18.75 -5.07
C THR A 368 -7.90 -17.33 -4.64
N VAL A 369 -8.86 -16.67 -5.26
CA VAL A 369 -9.29 -15.32 -4.93
C VAL A 369 -10.60 -15.41 -4.18
N ALA A 370 -10.73 -14.72 -3.06
CA ALA A 370 -11.93 -14.68 -2.24
C ALA A 370 -12.39 -13.24 -1.98
N LEU A 371 -13.70 -13.06 -2.00
CA LEU A 371 -14.37 -11.90 -1.41
C LEU A 371 -14.80 -12.30 -0.01
N VAL A 372 -14.15 -11.73 0.99
CA VAL A 372 -14.33 -12.10 2.40
C VAL A 372 -15.12 -11.00 3.12
N GLU A 373 -16.10 -11.40 3.91
CA GLU A 373 -16.77 -10.53 4.86
C GLU A 373 -15.97 -10.51 6.17
N PRO A 374 -15.46 -9.35 6.62
CA PRO A 374 -14.84 -9.26 7.94
C PRO A 374 -15.90 -9.56 9.02
N SER A 375 -15.62 -10.53 9.88
CA SER A 375 -16.55 -10.98 10.92
C SER A 375 -15.81 -11.44 12.16
N THR A 376 -16.34 -11.15 13.35
CA THR A 376 -15.82 -11.66 14.63
C THR A 376 -16.32 -13.06 14.96
N ASP A 377 -17.20 -13.64 14.14
CA ASP A 377 -17.79 -14.97 14.40
C ASP A 377 -16.99 -16.11 13.74
N GLY A 378 -16.09 -15.81 12.81
CA GLY A 378 -15.32 -16.79 12.04
C GLY A 378 -14.95 -16.30 10.63
N PHE A 379 -14.23 -17.12 9.88
CA PHE A 379 -13.85 -16.81 8.49
C PHE A 379 -15.06 -16.96 7.55
N ARG A 380 -15.38 -15.90 6.79
CA ARG A 380 -16.56 -15.86 5.89
C ARG A 380 -16.18 -15.47 4.46
N ALA A 381 -15.88 -16.45 3.61
CA ALA A 381 -15.76 -16.22 2.17
C ALA A 381 -17.17 -16.17 1.53
N VAL A 382 -17.54 -15.00 1.01
CA VAL A 382 -18.83 -14.76 0.33
C VAL A 382 -18.80 -15.29 -1.10
N SER A 383 -17.66 -15.17 -1.77
CA SER A 383 -17.46 -15.67 -3.14
C SER A 383 -16.00 -16.04 -3.35
N THR A 384 -15.76 -17.01 -4.21
CA THR A 384 -14.40 -17.43 -4.58
C THR A 384 -14.31 -17.73 -6.07
N PHE A 385 -13.11 -17.58 -6.63
CA PHE A 385 -12.76 -18.08 -7.95
C PHE A 385 -11.27 -18.39 -8.03
N GLN A 386 -10.86 -19.13 -9.06
CA GLN A 386 -9.46 -19.40 -9.32
C GLN A 386 -8.95 -18.45 -10.42
N ILE A 387 -7.95 -17.64 -10.10
CA ILE A 387 -7.30 -16.78 -11.09
C ILE A 387 -6.53 -17.63 -12.11
N PRO A 388 -6.49 -17.25 -13.40
CA PRO A 388 -5.63 -17.91 -14.38
C PRO A 388 -4.14 -17.83 -14.03
N LYS A 389 -3.37 -18.78 -14.56
CA LYS A 389 -1.92 -18.83 -14.36
C LYS A 389 -1.23 -17.80 -15.26
N GLY A 390 -0.56 -16.82 -14.64
CA GLY A 390 0.23 -15.78 -15.32
C GLY A 390 1.74 -16.04 -15.40
N GLY A 391 2.23 -17.15 -14.80
CA GLY A 391 3.64 -17.54 -14.80
C GLY A 391 3.92 -18.68 -13.80
N ARG A 392 5.15 -18.79 -13.31
CA ARG A 392 5.55 -19.82 -12.33
C ARG A 392 5.65 -19.25 -10.91
N GLY A 393 5.57 -20.11 -9.91
CA GLY A 393 5.75 -19.71 -8.52
C GLY A 393 4.46 -19.18 -7.87
N PRO A 394 4.59 -18.45 -6.75
CA PRO A 394 3.47 -18.08 -5.90
C PRO A 394 2.79 -16.77 -6.32
N TYR A 395 1.53 -16.63 -5.92
CA TYR A 395 0.72 -15.42 -6.08
C TYR A 395 0.94 -14.50 -4.87
N TRP A 396 1.97 -13.65 -4.93
CA TRP A 396 2.34 -12.73 -3.83
C TRP A 396 2.01 -11.26 -4.07
N ALA A 397 1.63 -10.87 -5.29
CA ALA A 397 1.25 -9.50 -5.54
C ALA A 397 -0.05 -9.17 -4.78
N HIS A 398 -0.12 -7.98 -4.18
CA HIS A 398 -1.33 -7.55 -3.50
C HIS A 398 -2.43 -7.23 -4.52
N PRO A 399 -3.69 -7.63 -4.29
CA PRO A 399 -4.81 -7.13 -5.06
C PRO A 399 -4.85 -5.59 -5.07
N VAL A 400 -5.42 -4.99 -6.11
CA VAL A 400 -5.75 -3.56 -6.11
C VAL A 400 -7.19 -3.42 -6.56
N VAL A 401 -8.01 -2.74 -5.77
CA VAL A 401 -9.39 -2.41 -6.11
C VAL A 401 -9.45 -0.92 -6.34
N CYS A 402 -9.80 -0.49 -7.55
CA CYS A 402 -9.81 0.92 -7.92
C CYS A 402 -10.74 1.13 -9.12
N GLY A 403 -11.58 2.18 -9.11
CA GLY A 403 -12.43 2.52 -10.25
C GLY A 403 -13.39 1.41 -10.70
N GLY A 404 -13.95 0.62 -9.78
CA GLY A 404 -14.80 -0.53 -10.10
C GLY A 404 -14.06 -1.72 -10.73
N ARG A 405 -12.72 -1.69 -10.75
CA ARG A 405 -11.87 -2.77 -11.26
C ARG A 405 -11.10 -3.45 -10.14
N LEU A 406 -10.88 -4.75 -10.30
CA LEU A 406 -9.98 -5.56 -9.48
C LEU A 406 -8.78 -5.96 -10.34
N TYR A 407 -7.60 -5.49 -9.96
CA TYR A 407 -6.34 -5.80 -10.60
C TYR A 407 -5.60 -6.86 -9.80
N LEU A 408 -5.26 -7.96 -10.46
CA LEU A 408 -4.57 -9.09 -9.86
C LEU A 408 -3.38 -9.45 -10.74
N ARG A 409 -2.21 -9.57 -10.14
CA ARG A 409 -1.00 -9.96 -10.86
C ARG A 409 -0.53 -11.32 -10.40
N HIS A 410 -0.18 -12.16 -11.37
CA HIS A 410 0.62 -13.36 -11.13
C HIS A 410 1.83 -13.33 -12.06
N ASN A 411 3.00 -13.08 -11.46
CA ASN A 411 4.28 -13.17 -12.14
C ASN A 411 4.31 -12.29 -13.40
N GLU A 412 4.29 -12.88 -14.60
CA GLU A 412 4.46 -12.16 -15.87
C GLU A 412 3.16 -11.55 -16.42
N THR A 413 2.02 -11.81 -15.77
CA THR A 413 0.69 -11.41 -16.26
C THR A 413 -0.10 -10.61 -15.24
N LEU A 414 -0.72 -9.53 -15.70
CA LEU A 414 -1.71 -8.73 -14.98
C LEU A 414 -3.10 -9.02 -15.55
N PHE A 415 -4.07 -9.21 -14.66
CA PHE A 415 -5.48 -9.44 -14.96
C PHE A 415 -6.32 -8.30 -14.40
N CYS A 416 -7.31 -7.84 -15.16
CA CYS A 416 -8.26 -6.82 -14.76
C CYS A 416 -9.68 -7.39 -14.82
N TYR A 417 -10.39 -7.33 -13.70
CA TYR A 417 -11.76 -7.81 -13.56
C TYR A 417 -12.72 -6.66 -13.29
N ASP A 418 -13.96 -6.80 -13.74
CA ASP A 418 -15.06 -5.89 -13.41
C ASP A 418 -15.70 -6.28 -12.09
N VAL A 419 -15.58 -5.42 -11.09
CA VAL A 419 -16.19 -5.63 -9.77
C VAL A 419 -17.22 -4.56 -9.45
N SER A 420 -17.67 -3.78 -10.45
CA SER A 420 -18.73 -2.80 -10.28
C SER A 420 -20.09 -3.48 -10.08
N ALA A 421 -20.85 -3.01 -9.10
CA ALA A 421 -22.27 -3.27 -9.03
C ALA A 421 -22.94 -2.45 -10.13
N LYS A 422 -23.55 -3.11 -11.11
CA LYS A 422 -24.39 -2.41 -12.08
C LYS A 422 -25.55 -1.73 -11.33
N PRO A 423 -25.92 -0.49 -11.70
CA PRO A 423 -27.05 0.21 -11.09
C PRO A 423 -28.36 -0.58 -11.14
#